data_AF-A0A8J3RKN8-F1
#
_entry.id   AF-A0A8J3RKN8-F1
#
_cell.length_a   1.000
_cell.length_b   1.000
_cell.length_c   1.000
_cell.angle_alpha   90.00
_cell.angle_beta   90.00
_cell.angle_gamma   90.00
#
_symmetry.space_group_name_H-M   'P 1'
#
loop_
_entity.id
_entity.type
_entity.pdbx_description
1 polymer ?
#
loop_
_entity_poly.entity_id
_entity_poly.type
_entity_poly.pdbx_seq_one_letter_code
_entity_poly.pdbx_strand_id
1 'polypeptide(L)' 'MASTRREMALVALLDDITALAGATDDLEEAARAALSTVCELTGWPLGHLGVPADDGQGFVSAGI' A
#
# COMPACT_ATOMS: atom_id res chain seq x y z
N MET A 1 -17.99 -14.34 -14.45
CA MET A 1 -18.18 -13.99 -13.02
C MET A 1 -16.85 -13.99 -12.25
N ALA A 2 -15.81 -13.31 -12.76
CA ALA A 2 -14.52 -13.16 -12.08
C ALA A 2 -14.29 -11.75 -11.52
N SER A 3 -15.08 -10.75 -11.96
CA SER A 3 -14.87 -9.34 -11.56
C SER A 3 -15.26 -9.09 -10.11
N THR A 4 -16.38 -9.64 -9.63
CA THR A 4 -16.89 -9.39 -8.27
C THR A 4 -15.92 -9.83 -7.17
N ARG A 5 -15.28 -11.00 -7.29
CA ARG A 5 -14.31 -11.47 -6.28
C ARG A 5 -13.08 -10.56 -6.23
N ARG A 6 -12.57 -10.17 -7.40
CA ARG A 6 -11.42 -9.27 -7.51
C ARG A 6 -11.76 -7.89 -6.95
N GLU A 7 -12.92 -7.35 -7.32
CA GLU A 7 -13.41 -6.06 -6.83
C GLU A 7 -13.56 -6.08 -5.30
N MET A 8 -14.19 -7.11 -4.74
CA MET A 8 -14.30 -7.26 -3.28
C MET A 8 -12.93 -7.31 -2.58
N ALA A 9 -11.97 -8.03 -3.15
CA ALA A 9 -10.63 -8.11 -2.58
C ALA A 9 -9.88 -6.77 -2.64
N LEU A 10 -10.07 -5.99 -3.71
CA LEU A 10 -9.52 -4.64 -3.81
C LEU A 10 -10.19 -3.67 -2.84
N VAL A 11 -11.51 -3.78 -2.65
CA VAL A 11 -12.23 -2.95 -1.66
C VAL A 11 -11.75 -3.28 -0.24
N ALA A 12 -11.61 -4.57 0.10
CA ALA A 12 -11.07 -4.98 1.40
C ALA A 12 -9.65 -4.45 1.63
N LEU A 13 -8.78 -4.55 0.61
CA LEU A 13 -7.43 -3.98 0.67
C LEU A 13 -7.43 -2.47 0.97
N LEU A 14 -8.29 -1.71 0.31
CA LEU A 14 -8.38 -0.26 0.52
C LEU A 14 -8.90 0.08 1.93
N ASP A 15 -9.85 -0.71 2.45
CA ASP A 15 -10.36 -0.56 3.82
C ASP A 15 -9.25 -0.83 4.86
N ASP A 16 -8.51 -1.93 4.69
CA ASP A 16 -7.39 -2.30 5.55
C ASP A 16 -6.29 -1.21 5.56
N ILE A 17 -5.88 -0.72 4.39
CA ILE A 17 -4.87 0.35 4.28
C ILE A 17 -5.37 1.64 4.93
N THR A 18 -6.64 1.97 4.75
CA THR A 18 -7.24 3.18 5.36
C THR A 18 -7.28 3.07 6.88
N ALA A 19 -7.64 1.90 7.41
CA ALA A 19 -7.63 1.65 8.86
C ALA A 19 -6.22 1.75 9.44
N LEU A 20 -5.22 1.17 8.76
CA LEU A 20 -3.81 1.26 9.17
C LEU A 20 -3.33 2.71 9.20
N ALA A 21 -3.61 3.47 8.14
CA ALA A 21 -3.21 4.88 8.05
C ALA A 21 -3.87 5.76 9.12
N GLY A 22 -5.06 5.40 9.61
CA GLY A 22 -5.74 6.12 10.69
C GLY A 22 -5.35 5.67 12.10
N ALA A 23 -4.63 4.56 12.24
CA ALA A 23 -4.31 3.94 13.53
C ALA A 23 -2.91 4.25 14.06
N THR A 24 -2.01 4.78 13.22
CA THR A 24 -0.65 5.15 13.60
C THR A 24 -0.36 6.61 13.26
N ASP A 25 0.45 7.26 14.08
CA ASP A 25 1.02 8.59 13.82
C ASP A 25 2.38 8.49 13.10
N ASP A 26 2.87 7.27 12.83
CA ASP A 26 4.12 7.00 12.13
C ASP A 26 3.87 6.58 10.68
N LEU A 27 4.26 7.46 9.76
CA LEU A 27 4.12 7.24 8.31
C LEU A 27 4.91 6.03 7.83
N GLU A 28 6.09 5.76 8.39
CA GLU A 28 6.94 4.65 7.97
C GLU A 28 6.32 3.31 8.38
N GLU A 29 5.76 3.24 9.58
CA GLU A 29 5.02 2.08 10.08
C GLU A 29 3.78 1.81 9.21
N ALA A 30 2.96 2.85 8.97
CA ALA A 30 1.78 2.75 8.10
C ALA A 30 2.16 2.25 6.70
N ALA A 31 3.23 2.79 6.13
CA ALA A 31 3.72 2.44 4.81
C ALA A 31 4.22 0.99 4.73
N ARG A 32 4.99 0.52 5.73
CA ARG A 32 5.44 -0.89 5.81
C ARG A 32 4.25 -1.84 5.87
N ALA A 33 3.27 -1.53 6.71
CA ALA A 33 2.07 -2.35 6.85
C ALA A 33 1.26 -2.39 5.54
N ALA A 34 1.02 -1.23 4.92
CA ALA A 34 0.30 -1.13 3.66
C ALA A 34 1.01 -1.91 2.52
N LEU A 35 2.34 -1.81 2.44
CA LEU A 35 3.13 -2.54 1.45
C LEU A 35 3.03 -4.06 1.65
N SER A 36 3.06 -4.54 2.90
CA SER A 36 2.86 -5.96 3.23
C SER A 36 1.50 -6.45 2.74
N THR A 37 0.41 -5.73 3.06
CA THR A 37 -0.95 -6.11 2.66
C THR A 37 -1.10 -6.19 1.14
N VAL A 38 -0.49 -5.26 0.41
CA VAL A 38 -0.47 -5.31 -1.07
C VAL A 38 0.29 -6.53 -1.58
N CYS A 39 1.47 -6.82 -1.03
CA CYS A 39 2.27 -7.98 -1.42
C CYS A 39 1.52 -9.30 -1.14
N GLU A 40 0.88 -9.41 0.01
CA GLU A 40 0.07 -10.57 0.41
C GLU A 40 -1.12 -10.79 -0.54
N LEU A 41 -1.86 -9.73 -0.88
CA LEU A 41 -3.00 -9.85 -1.79
C LEU A 41 -2.56 -10.21 -3.21
N THR A 42 -1.48 -9.60 -3.70
CA THR A 42 -1.02 -9.75 -5.09
C THR A 42 -0.17 -11.00 -5.30
N GLY A 43 0.37 -11.58 -4.22
CA GLY A 43 1.35 -12.66 -4.27
C GLY A 43 2.74 -12.20 -4.73
N TRP A 44 3.01 -10.89 -4.74
CA TRP A 44 4.32 -10.37 -5.09
C TRP A 44 5.31 -10.59 -3.94
N PRO A 45 6.53 -11.08 -4.24
CA PRO A 45 7.51 -11.39 -3.20
C PRO A 45 8.15 -10.15 -2.58
N LEU A 46 8.09 -9.01 -3.28
CA LEU A 46 8.64 -7.74 -2.85
C LEU A 46 7.83 -6.60 -3.48
N GLY A 47 7.64 -5.53 -2.71
CA GLY A 47 7.08 -4.27 -3.18
C GLY A 47 8.05 -3.12 -2.92
N HIS A 48 7.78 -1.98 -3.54
CA HIS A 48 8.48 -0.73 -3.27
C HIS A 48 7.49 0.41 -3.09
N LEU A 49 7.67 1.20 -2.04
CA LEU A 49 6.93 2.45 -1.86
C LEU A 49 7.73 3.61 -2.44
N GLY A 50 7.08 4.42 -3.27
CA GLY A 50 7.62 5.68 -3.77
C GLY A 50 7.00 6.86 -3.03
N VAL A 51 7.81 7.82 -2.59
CA VAL A 51 7.37 9.14 -2.12
C VAL A 51 7.68 10.19 -3.19
N PRO A 52 6.90 11.27 -3.28
CA PRO A 52 7.21 12.36 -4.22
C PRO A 52 8.64 12.85 -4.04
N ALA A 53 9.34 13.09 -5.16
CA ALA A 53 10.66 13.72 -5.13
C ALA A 53 10.54 15.20 -4.71
N ASP A 54 11.57 15.73 -4.06
CA ASP A 54 11.59 17.14 -3.58
C ASP A 54 11.49 18.16 -4.72
N ASP A 55 11.97 17.80 -5.92
CA ASP A 55 11.86 18.62 -7.13
C ASP A 55 10.47 18.53 -7.80
N GLY A 56 9.55 17.75 -7.22
CA GLY A 56 8.23 17.47 -7.75
C GLY A 56 8.23 16.64 -9.03
N GLN A 57 9.38 16.10 -9.45
CA GLN A 57 9.52 15.31 -10.67
C GLN A 57 9.60 13.82 -10.33
N GLY A 58 8.44 13.17 -10.31
CA GLY A 58 8.32 11.73 -10.14
C GLY A 58 8.38 11.28 -8.68
N PHE A 59 8.91 10.08 -8.47
CA PHE A 59 8.94 9.41 -7.17
C PHE A 59 10.34 8.88 -6.88
N VAL A 60 10.75 9.00 -5.61
CA VAL A 60 11.96 8.38 -5.08
C VAL A 60 11.57 7.27 -4.11
N SER A 61 12.45 6.28 -3.95
CA SER A 61 12.19 5.19 -3.00
C SER A 61 12.09 5.73 -1.58
N ALA A 62 11.07 5.29 -0.84
CA ALA A 62 10.89 5.61 0.56
C ALA A 62 11.89 4.90 1.49
N GLY A 63 12.73 3.99 0.97
CA GLY A 63 13.59 3.14 1.79
C GLY A 63 12.83 2.03 2.53
N ILE A 64 11.61 1.72 2.06
CA ILE A 64 10.69 0.72 2.61
C ILE A 64 10.56 -0.45 1.64
#